data_AF-A0AAE4B8U6-F1
#
_entry.id   AF-A0AAE4B8U6-F1
#
_cell.length_a   1.000
_cell.length_b   1.000
_cell.length_c   1.000
_cell.angle_alpha   90.00
_cell.angle_beta   90.00
_cell.angle_gamma   90.00
#
_symmetry.space_group_name_H-M   'P 1'
#
loop_
_entity.id
_entity.type
_entity.pdbx_description
1 polymer ?
#
loop_
_entity_poly.entity_id
_entity_poly.type
_entity_poly.pdbx_seq_one_letter_code
_entity_poly.pdbx_strand_id
1 'polypeptide(L)' 'MVDIPKILRAKTKANAIDRLSMISLLVGSEGRAMEDREYQRLVKDLRKQAGYVDREEFDREKFEQLRNFFK' A
#
# COMPACT_ATOMS: atom_id res chain seq x y z
N MET A 1 16.31 -9.42 27.29
CA MET A 1 15.26 -10.32 26.77
C MET A 1 14.86 -9.85 25.39
N VAL A 2 14.73 -10.76 24.42
CA VAL A 2 14.32 -10.43 23.06
C VAL A 2 12.81 -10.20 23.03
N ASP A 3 12.37 -9.10 22.42
CA ASP A 3 10.95 -8.78 22.23
C ASP A 3 10.40 -9.57 21.04
N ILE A 4 9.93 -10.78 21.33
CA ILE A 4 9.34 -11.69 20.35
C ILE A 4 8.16 -11.03 19.60
N PRO A 5 7.20 -10.36 20.26
CA PRO A 5 6.15 -9.62 19.57
C PRO A 5 6.65 -8.60 18.54
N LYS A 6 7.69 -7.83 18.86
CA LYS A 6 8.27 -6.85 17.94
C LYS A 6 8.87 -7.52 16.69
N ILE A 7 9.57 -8.63 16.87
CA ILE A 7 10.15 -9.40 15.75
C ILE A 7 9.06 -9.96 14.85
N LEU A 8 8.00 -10.53 15.43
CA LEU A 8 6.87 -11.06 14.67
C LEU A 8 6.21 -9.97 13.82
N ARG A 9 5.95 -8.79 14.38
CA ARG A 9 5.39 -7.65 13.64
C ARG A 9 6.29 -7.21 12.49
N ALA A 10 7.60 -7.11 12.75
CA ALA A 10 8.57 -6.74 11.71
C ALA A 10 8.61 -7.75 10.56
N LYS A 11 8.59 -9.05 10.89
CA LYS A 11 8.56 -10.13 9.89
C LYS A 11 7.26 -10.15 9.09
N THR A 12 6.12 -9.96 9.74
CA THR A 12 4.81 -9.85 9.06
C THR A 12 4.81 -8.69 8.07
N LYS A 13 5.34 -7.52 8.48
CA LYS A 13 5.46 -6.35 7.61
C LYS A 13 6.36 -6.62 6.40
N ALA A 14 7.54 -7.20 6.61
CA ALA A 14 8.47 -7.55 5.53
C ALA A 14 7.83 -8.52 4.52
N ASN A 15 7.23 -9.61 5.01
CA ASN A 15 6.55 -10.58 4.15
C ASN A 15 5.42 -9.96 3.32
N ALA A 16 4.68 -9.01 3.89
CA ALA A 16 3.60 -8.32 3.18
C ALA A 16 4.14 -7.44 2.04
N ILE A 17 5.25 -6.74 2.28
CA ILE A 17 5.94 -5.93 1.26
C ILE A 17 6.45 -6.81 0.11
N ASP A 18 7.10 -7.93 0.43
CA ASP A 18 7.63 -8.85 -0.57
C ASP A 18 6.52 -9.42 -1.47
N ARG A 19 5.38 -9.78 -0.88
CA ARG A 19 4.21 -10.27 -1.62
C ARG A 19 3.62 -9.19 -2.54
N LEU A 20 3.51 -7.95 -2.07
CA LEU A 20 3.04 -6.84 -2.90
C LEU A 20 3.98 -6.58 -4.08
N SER A 21 5.29 -6.67 -3.87
CA SER A 21 6.29 -6.54 -4.94
C SER A 21 6.13 -7.64 -6.00
N MET A 22 5.99 -8.90 -5.57
CA MET A 22 5.77 -10.03 -6.47
C MET A 22 4.49 -9.87 -7.30
N ILE A 23 3.39 -9.47 -6.64
CA ILE A 23 2.12 -9.18 -7.31
C ILE A 23 2.30 -8.08 -8.37
N SER A 24 2.99 -7.00 -8.03
CA SER A 24 3.24 -5.89 -8.96
C SER A 24 4.06 -6.32 -10.18
N LEU A 25 5.06 -7.20 -9.99
CA LEU A 25 5.84 -7.75 -11.08
C LEU A 25 4.98 -8.61 -12.00
N LEU A 26 4.16 -9.51 -11.44
CA LEU A 26 3.27 -10.40 -12.20
C LEU A 26 2.24 -9.63 -13.03
N VAL A 27 1.62 -8.60 -12.46
CA VAL A 27 0.67 -7.74 -13.18
C VAL A 27 1.38 -7.00 -14.33
N GLY A 28 2.58 -6.46 -14.07
CA GLY A 28 3.36 -5.75 -15.08
C GLY A 28 3.92 -6.64 -16.19
N SER A 29 4.22 -7.91 -15.89
CA SER A 29 4.81 -8.85 -16.86
C SER A 29 3.79 -9.62 -17.69
N GLU A 30 2.65 -9.98 -17.12
CA GLU A 30 1.69 -10.88 -17.77
C GLU A 30 0.40 -10.17 -18.23
N GLY A 31 0.29 -8.85 -18.04
CA GLY A 31 -0.85 -8.06 -18.49
C GLY A 31 -2.20 -8.50 -17.89
N ARG A 32 -2.18 -9.31 -16.82
CA ARG A 32 -3.40 -9.81 -16.19
C ARG A 32 -4.06 -8.66 -15.43
N ALA A 33 -5.18 -8.18 -15.94
CA ALA A 33 -6.12 -7.39 -15.18
C ALA A 33 -6.70 -8.30 -14.08
N MET A 34 -6.14 -8.22 -12.87
CA MET A 34 -6.70 -8.90 -11.71
C MET A 34 -7.91 -8.09 -11.20
N GLU A 35 -9.00 -8.12 -11.97
CA GLU A 35 -10.27 -7.42 -11.67
C GLU A 35 -11.12 -8.17 -10.63
N ASP A 36 -10.59 -9.26 -10.08
CA ASP A 36 -11.30 -10.08 -9.09
C ASP A 36 -11.42 -9.35 -7.74
N ARG A 37 -12.60 -9.43 -7.13
CA ARG A 37 -12.87 -8.92 -5.77
C ARG A 37 -11.96 -9.58 -4.75
N GLU A 38 -11.61 -10.84 -4.94
CA GLU A 38 -10.70 -11.56 -4.04
C GLU A 38 -9.29 -11.00 -4.10
N TYR A 39 -8.82 -10.66 -5.30
CA TYR A 39 -7.53 -10.00 -5.49
C TYR A 39 -7.47 -8.62 -4.83
N GLN A 40 -8.52 -7.80 -5.01
CA GLN A 40 -8.58 -6.48 -4.37
C GLN A 40 -8.56 -6.58 -2.84
N ARG A 41 -9.26 -7.57 -2.26
CA ARG A 41 -9.21 -7.86 -0.82
C ARG A 41 -7.81 -8.28 -0.38
N LEU A 42 -7.17 -9.20 -1.11
CA LEU A 42 -5.81 -9.65 -0.81
C LEU A 42 -4.82 -8.48 -0.80
N VAL A 43 -4.84 -7.62 -1.82
CA VAL A 43 -3.95 -6.45 -1.91
C VAL A 43 -4.24 -5.47 -0.76
N LYS A 44 -5.51 -5.25 -0.42
CA LYS A 44 -5.89 -4.37 0.70
C LYS A 44 -5.35 -4.88 2.04
N ASP A 45 -5.48 -6.18 2.31
CA ASP A 45 -4.99 -6.79 3.54
C ASP A 45 -3.46 -6.75 3.63
N LEU A 46 -2.76 -7.02 2.52
CA LEU A 46 -1.32 -6.90 2.43
C LEU A 46 -0.85 -5.45 2.66
N ARG A 47 -1.55 -4.46 2.09
CA ARG A 47 -1.25 -3.03 2.32
C ARG A 47 -1.38 -2.66 3.79
N LYS A 48 -2.43 -3.13 4.46
CA LYS A 48 -2.64 -2.93 5.90
C LYS A 48 -1.51 -3.56 6.72
N GLN A 49 -1.11 -4.80 6.41
CA GLN A 49 -0.01 -5.49 7.10
C GLN A 49 1.36 -4.83 6.86
N ALA A 50 1.58 -4.29 5.66
CA ALA A 50 2.76 -3.53 5.31
C ALA A 50 2.79 -2.13 5.94
N GLY A 51 1.70 -1.69 6.59
CA GLY A 51 1.60 -0.39 7.25
C GLY A 51 1.50 0.78 6.27
N TYR A 52 0.94 0.55 5.08
CA TYR A 52 0.54 1.65 4.23
C TYR A 52 -0.60 2.42 4.90
N VAL A 53 -0.45 3.73 4.97
CA VAL A 53 -1.52 4.64 5.38
C VAL A 53 -2.33 4.95 4.13
N ASP A 54 -3.65 4.82 4.21
CA ASP A 54 -4.53 5.33 3.16
C ASP A 54 -4.24 6.83 3.03
N ARG A 55 -3.66 7.23 1.90
CA ARG A 55 -3.46 8.64 1.62
C ARG A 55 -4.83 9.24 1.38
N GLU A 56 -5.13 10.36 2.05
CA GLU A 56 -6.25 11.20 1.65
C GLU A 56 -6.08 11.53 0.16
N GLU A 57 -7.18 11.45 -0.59
CA GLU A 57 -7.17 11.82 -2.00
C GLU A 57 -6.60 13.24 -2.14
N PHE A 58 -5.82 13.45 -3.20
CA PHE A 58 -5.21 14.75 -3.44
C PHE A 58 -6.30 15.82 -3.56
N ASP A 59 -6.38 16.68 -2.54
CA ASP A 59 -7.33 17.78 -2.49
C ASP A 59 -6.86 18.92 -3.38
N ARG A 60 -7.28 18.85 -4.65
CA ARG A 60 -6.94 19.83 -5.67
C ARG A 60 -7.44 21.23 -5.31
N GLU A 61 -8.57 21.32 -4.63
CA GLU A 61 -9.15 22.59 -4.23
C GLU A 61 -8.25 23.29 -3.21
N LYS A 62 -7.83 22.60 -2.15
CA LYS A 62 -6.87 23.13 -1.18
C LYS A 62 -5.54 23.51 -1.82
N PHE A 63 -5.07 22.72 -2.79
CA PHE A 63 -3.84 23.03 -3.51
C PHE A 63 -3.96 24.36 -4.30
N GLU A 64 -5.04 24.56 -5.06
CA GLU A 64 -5.23 25.80 -5.81
C GLU A 64 -5.50 27.00 -4.89
N GLN A 65 -6.18 26.80 -3.75
CA GLN A 65 -6.32 27.85 -2.73
C GLN A 65 -4.95 28.31 -2.19
N LEU A 66 -4.07 27.37 -1.82
CA LEU A 66 -2.70 27.68 -1.38
C LEU A 66 -1.90 28.36 -2.49
N ARG A 67 -2.00 27.87 -3.73
CA ARG A 67 -1.31 28.47 -4.88
C ARG A 67 -1.71 29.92 -5.12
N ASN A 68 -2.98 30.25 -4.97
CA ASN A 68 -3.49 31.60 -5.13
C ASN A 68 -3.12 32.51 -3.95
N PHE A 69 -2.94 31.96 -2.75
CA PHE A 69 -2.49 32.72 -1.57
C PHE A 69 -1.03 33.20 -1.69
N PHE A 70 -0.17 32.45 -2.38
CA PHE A 70 1.23 32.82 -2.61
C PHE A 70 1.47 33.58 -3.93
N LYS A 71 0.40 33.99 -4.64
CA LYS A 71 0.46 34.90 -5.78
C LYS A 71 0.22 36.34 -5.32
#